data_AF-A0A1V1I318-F1
#
_entry.id   AF-A0A1V1I318-F1
#
_cell.length_a   1.000
_cell.length_b   1.000
_cell.length_c   1.000
_cell.angle_alpha   90.00
_cell.angle_beta   90.00
_cell.angle_gamma   90.00
#
_symmetry.space_group_name_H-M   'P 1'
#
loop_
_entity.id
_entity.type
_entity.pdbx_description
1 polymer ?
#
loop_
_entity_poly.entity_id
_entity_poly.type
_entity_poly.pdbx_seq_one_letter_code
_entity_poly.pdbx_strand_id
1 'polypeptide(L)'
;MKKKIKNDKVKNINEYKKEKKNKHKKRQGRKIKKVIRRFGLFLVCFLMIIINICGHSIIGNLKYDIHYLKKELKQEEIRLEELKAKVETNTSIREIEERAKEELNMDYPKQNQIRYIEVDS
;
A
#
# COMPACT_ATOMS: atom_id res chain seq x y z
N MET A 1 -54.46 50.25 -68.11
CA MET A 1 -53.20 50.07 -67.36
C MET A 1 -53.51 50.01 -65.87
N LYS A 2 -53.65 48.82 -65.25
CA LYS A 2 -53.90 48.67 -63.81
C LYS A 2 -52.70 47.95 -63.15
N LYS A 3 -51.96 48.69 -62.31
CA LYS A 3 -50.80 48.21 -61.55
C LYS A 3 -51.26 47.13 -60.55
N LYS A 4 -50.78 45.88 -60.71
CA LYS A 4 -50.81 44.86 -59.66
C LYS A 4 -49.76 45.24 -58.61
N ILE A 5 -50.20 45.76 -57.48
CA ILE A 5 -49.36 45.94 -56.29
C ILE A 5 -49.17 44.54 -55.69
N LYS A 6 -47.98 43.94 -55.90
CA LYS A 6 -47.57 42.71 -55.23
C LYS A 6 -47.40 43.00 -53.73
N ASN A 7 -48.16 42.26 -52.91
CA ASN A 7 -48.01 42.25 -51.46
C ASN A 7 -46.74 41.46 -51.08
N ASP A 8 -45.58 42.09 -51.20
CA ASP A 8 -44.28 41.53 -50.75
C ASP A 8 -44.11 41.58 -49.22
N LYS A 9 -45.15 41.94 -48.46
CA LYS A 9 -45.11 42.06 -46.99
C LYS A 9 -45.43 40.78 -46.22
N VAL A 10 -45.73 39.67 -46.89
CA VAL A 10 -45.87 38.36 -46.22
C VAL A 10 -44.54 37.60 -46.31
N LYS A 11 -43.47 38.22 -45.81
CA LYS A 11 -42.30 37.44 -45.40
C LYS A 11 -42.77 36.58 -44.24
N ASN A 12 -42.96 35.31 -44.58
CA ASN A 12 -43.71 34.25 -43.91
C ASN A 12 -43.69 34.34 -42.37
N ILE A 13 -44.86 34.49 -41.74
CA ILE A 13 -45.03 34.41 -40.27
C ILE A 13 -44.37 33.13 -39.69
N ASN A 14 -44.34 32.06 -40.50
CA ASN A 14 -43.69 30.79 -40.16
C ASN A 14 -42.17 30.91 -40.07
N GLU A 15 -41.54 31.73 -40.92
CA GLU A 15 -40.09 31.97 -40.91
C GLU A 15 -39.68 32.74 -39.65
N TYR A 16 -40.46 33.77 -39.27
CA TYR A 16 -40.28 34.48 -38.00
C TYR A 16 -40.44 33.56 -36.77
N LYS A 17 -41.45 32.69 -36.76
CA LYS A 17 -41.64 31.69 -35.68
C LYS A 17 -40.46 30.69 -35.63
N LYS A 18 -39.92 30.28 -36.78
CA LYS A 18 -38.80 29.34 -36.89
C LYS A 18 -37.48 29.97 -36.41
N GLU A 19 -37.21 31.23 -36.76
CA GLU A 19 -36.08 31.98 -36.22
C GLU A 19 -36.16 32.17 -34.70
N LYS A 20 -37.34 32.52 -34.16
CA LYS A 20 -37.52 32.71 -32.71
C LYS A 20 -37.32 31.39 -31.95
N LYS A 21 -37.82 30.26 -32.47
CA LYS A 21 -37.57 28.91 -31.91
C LYS A 21 -36.08 28.53 -31.97
N ASN A 22 -35.39 28.82 -33.07
CA ASN A 22 -33.95 28.56 -33.21
C ASN A 22 -33.10 29.43 -32.26
N LYS A 23 -33.46 30.70 -32.06
CA LYS A 23 -32.81 31.60 -31.08
C LYS A 23 -32.99 31.08 -29.64
N HIS A 24 -34.16 30.55 -29.29
CA HIS A 24 -34.41 29.93 -27.98
C HIS A 24 -33.61 28.63 -27.77
N LYS A 25 -33.60 27.70 -28.74
CA LYS A 25 -32.76 26.50 -28.69
C LYS A 25 -31.27 26.83 -28.57
N LYS A 26 -30.78 27.84 -29.32
CA LYS A 26 -29.38 28.28 -29.27
C LYS A 26 -29.03 28.92 -27.92
N ARG A 27 -29.97 29.64 -27.27
CA ARG A 27 -29.80 30.16 -25.89
C ARG A 27 -29.78 29.04 -24.85
N GLN A 28 -30.65 28.04 -24.95
CA GLN A 28 -30.65 26.88 -24.04
C GLN A 28 -29.37 26.04 -24.20
N GLY A 29 -28.92 25.79 -25.44
CA GLY A 29 -27.66 25.07 -25.69
C GLY A 29 -26.43 25.78 -25.07
N ARG A 30 -26.40 27.12 -25.05
CA ARG A 30 -25.34 27.87 -24.34
C ARG A 30 -25.41 27.71 -22.83
N LYS A 31 -26.61 27.63 -22.25
CA LYS A 31 -26.79 27.37 -20.80
C LYS A 31 -26.33 25.95 -20.45
N ILE A 32 -26.73 24.95 -21.23
CA ILE A 32 -26.34 23.55 -21.05
C ILE A 32 -24.83 23.38 -21.17
N LYS A 33 -24.18 23.99 -22.18
CA LYS A 33 -22.71 23.96 -22.32
C LYS A 33 -21.99 24.55 -21.09
N LYS A 34 -22.53 25.61 -20.47
CA LYS A 34 -21.97 26.20 -19.24
C LYS A 34 -22.17 25.31 -18.01
N VAL A 35 -23.24 24.51 -17.97
CA VAL A 35 -23.48 23.53 -16.89
C VAL A 35 -22.56 22.34 -17.07
N ILE A 36 -22.47 21.77 -18.29
CA ILE A 36 -21.56 20.66 -18.61
C ILE A 36 -20.10 21.04 -18.33
N ARG A 37 -19.67 22.27 -18.66
CA ARG A 37 -18.31 22.73 -18.33
C ARG A 37 -18.05 22.76 -16.82
N ARG A 38 -19.03 23.20 -16.02
CA ARG A 38 -18.92 23.20 -14.56
C ARG A 38 -18.92 21.78 -14.00
N PHE A 39 -19.83 20.93 -14.49
CA PHE A 39 -19.94 19.54 -14.07
C PHE A 39 -18.70 18.74 -14.42
N GLY A 40 -18.10 18.96 -15.60
CA GLY A 40 -16.85 18.31 -15.99
C GLY A 40 -15.70 18.65 -15.04
N LEU A 41 -15.61 19.92 -14.60
CA LEU A 41 -14.62 20.34 -13.59
C LEU A 41 -14.84 19.64 -12.25
N PHE A 42 -16.09 19.57 -11.77
CA PHE A 42 -16.42 18.83 -10.56
C PHE A 42 -16.08 17.35 -10.68
N LEU A 43 -16.32 16.74 -11.83
CA LEU A 43 -16.08 15.32 -12.07
C LEU A 43 -14.57 14.99 -12.03
N VAL A 44 -13.73 15.87 -12.60
CA VAL A 44 -12.27 15.74 -12.50
C VAL A 44 -11.79 15.85 -11.05
N CYS A 45 -12.27 16.84 -10.30
CA CYS A 45 -11.93 16.97 -8.87
C CYS A 45 -12.39 15.74 -8.07
N PHE A 46 -13.57 15.20 -8.37
CA PHE A 46 -14.09 14.01 -7.70
C PHE A 46 -13.22 12.78 -7.96
N LEU A 47 -12.80 12.57 -9.21
CA LEU A 47 -11.89 11.48 -9.58
C LEU A 47 -10.55 11.60 -8.85
N MET A 48 -9.99 12.80 -8.74
CA MET A 48 -8.73 13.02 -8.00
C MET A 48 -8.86 12.65 -6.53
N ILE A 49 -9.99 12.97 -5.88
CA ILE A 49 -10.23 12.60 -4.48
C ILE A 49 -10.31 11.07 -4.32
N ILE A 50 -11.02 10.38 -5.21
CA ILE A 50 -11.16 8.92 -5.18
C ILE A 50 -9.79 8.25 -5.33
N ILE A 51 -8.97 8.69 -6.30
CA ILE A 51 -7.62 8.15 -6.51
C ILE A 51 -6.77 8.29 -5.25
N ASN A 52 -6.83 9.45 -4.59
CA ASN A 52 -6.09 9.67 -3.34
C ASN A 52 -6.55 8.73 -2.23
N ILE A 53 -7.87 8.58 -2.02
CA ILE A 53 -8.41 7.69 -0.97
C ILE A 53 -8.06 6.22 -1.25
N CYS A 54 -8.23 5.75 -2.49
CA CYS A 54 -7.87 4.39 -2.87
C CYS A 54 -6.36 4.13 -2.69
N GLY A 55 -5.51 5.09 -3.08
CA GLY A 55 -4.08 5.02 -2.84
C GLY A 55 -3.74 4.92 -1.35
N HIS A 56 -4.36 5.75 -0.52
CA HIS A 56 -4.15 5.72 0.93
C HIS A 56 -4.60 4.40 1.58
N SER A 57 -5.67 3.77 1.11
CA SER A 57 -6.13 2.48 1.63
C SER A 57 -5.12 1.35 1.37
N ILE A 58 -4.55 1.30 0.16
CA ILE A 58 -3.53 0.31 -0.20
C ILE A 58 -2.24 0.56 0.60
N ILE A 59 -1.82 1.82 0.71
CA ILE A 59 -0.64 2.20 1.50
C ILE A 59 -0.83 1.85 2.99
N GLY A 60 -2.05 2.02 3.51
CA GLY A 60 -2.39 1.62 4.88
C GLY A 60 -2.16 0.13 5.11
N ASN A 61 -2.76 -0.72 4.26
CA ASN A 61 -2.60 -2.17 4.36
C ASN A 61 -1.13 -2.60 4.24
N LEU A 62 -0.40 -2.07 3.24
CA LEU A 62 1.02 -2.35 3.06
C LEU A 62 1.86 -1.93 4.28
N LYS A 63 1.51 -0.80 4.92
CA LYS A 63 2.18 -0.36 6.15
C LYS A 63 1.95 -1.32 7.32
N TYR A 64 0.73 -1.86 7.44
CA TYR A 64 0.44 -2.89 8.44
C TYR A 64 1.21 -4.17 8.16
N ASP A 65 1.23 -4.64 6.91
CA ASP A 65 1.97 -5.85 6.53
C ASP A 65 3.46 -5.70 6.83
N ILE A 66 4.06 -4.56 6.44
CA ILE A 66 5.46 -4.24 6.76
C ILE A 66 5.70 -4.23 8.27
N HIS A 67 4.76 -3.70 9.06
CA HIS A 67 4.90 -3.67 10.50
C HIS A 67 4.92 -5.07 11.11
N TYR A 68 4.01 -5.96 10.68
CA TYR A 68 3.96 -7.34 11.15
C TYR A 68 5.19 -8.13 10.72
N LEU A 69 5.59 -8.03 9.45
CA LEU A 69 6.80 -8.70 8.94
C LEU A 69 8.05 -8.25 9.71
N LYS A 70 8.18 -6.95 9.99
CA LYS A 70 9.31 -6.42 10.77
C LYS A 70 9.29 -6.92 12.22
N LYS A 71 8.09 -7.08 12.81
CA LYS A 71 7.93 -7.61 14.16
C LYS A 71 8.34 -9.09 14.22
N GLU A 72 7.89 -9.88 13.26
CA GLU A 72 8.26 -11.30 13.15
C GLU A 72 9.75 -11.47 12.96
N LEU A 73 10.36 -10.68 12.07
CA LEU A 73 11.81 -10.69 11.85
C LEU A 73 12.58 -10.42 13.16
N LYS A 74 12.18 -9.38 13.91
CA LYS A 74 12.82 -9.06 15.19
C LYS A 74 12.65 -10.20 16.22
N GLN A 75 11.51 -10.88 16.21
CA GLN A 75 11.27 -11.99 17.12
C GLN A 75 12.14 -13.20 16.80
N GLU A 76 12.34 -13.51 15.52
CA GLU A 76 13.26 -14.56 15.08
C GLU A 76 14.73 -14.21 15.35
N GLU A 77 15.13 -12.95 15.19
CA GLU A 77 16.48 -12.50 15.57
C GLU A 77 16.75 -12.70 17.06
N ILE A 78 15.80 -12.33 17.93
CA ILE A 78 15.91 -12.54 19.38
C ILE A 78 16.00 -14.04 19.69
N ARG A 79 15.16 -14.88 19.07
CA ARG A 79 15.23 -16.34 19.25
C ARG A 79 16.57 -16.91 18.86
N LEU A 80 17.13 -16.45 17.75
CA LEU A 80 18.43 -16.88 17.26
C LEU A 80 19.55 -16.45 18.21
N GLU A 81 19.49 -15.24 18.73
CA GLU A 81 20.45 -14.73 19.71
C GLU A 81 20.38 -15.49 21.03
N GLU A 82 19.18 -15.77 21.54
CA GLU A 82 18.98 -16.63 22.72
C GLU A 82 19.53 -18.04 22.50
N LEU A 83 19.30 -18.62 21.31
CA LEU A 83 19.79 -19.96 20.99
C LEU A 83 21.32 -19.98 20.91
N LYS A 84 21.93 -18.95 20.30
CA LYS A 84 23.39 -18.78 20.27
C LYS A 84 23.96 -18.66 21.67
N ALA A 85 23.36 -17.81 22.51
CA ALA A 85 23.79 -17.67 23.90
C ALA A 85 23.72 -19.01 24.64
N LYS A 86 22.63 -19.78 24.49
CA LYS A 86 22.51 -21.13 25.08
C LYS A 86 23.55 -22.11 24.56
N VAL A 87 23.89 -22.05 23.28
CA VAL A 87 24.95 -22.91 22.73
C VAL A 87 26.30 -22.50 23.33
N GLU A 88 26.61 -21.22 23.41
CA GLU A 88 27.84 -20.72 24.03
C GLU A 88 27.95 -21.07 25.50
N THR A 89 26.86 -21.00 26.27
CA THR A 89 26.86 -21.42 27.68
C THR A 89 27.09 -22.92 27.80
N ASN A 90 26.32 -23.72 27.05
CA ASN A 90 26.42 -25.20 27.06
C ASN A 90 27.77 -25.72 26.58
N THR A 91 28.44 -24.97 25.69
CA THR A 91 29.79 -25.32 25.18
C THR A 91 30.90 -24.74 26.02
N SER A 92 30.58 -23.88 27.00
CA SER A 92 31.58 -23.33 27.89
C SER A 92 32.18 -24.43 28.77
N ILE A 93 33.52 -24.44 28.86
CA ILE A 93 34.26 -25.44 29.64
C ILE A 93 33.74 -25.50 31.08
N ARG A 94 33.40 -24.35 31.67
CA ARG A 94 32.87 -24.25 33.02
C ARG A 94 31.53 -24.99 33.19
N GLU A 95 30.57 -24.79 32.28
CA GLU A 95 29.30 -25.54 32.37
C GLU A 95 29.49 -27.03 32.12
N ILE A 96 30.39 -27.40 31.19
CA ILE A 96 30.70 -28.80 30.92
C ILE A 96 31.29 -29.46 32.18
N GLU A 97 32.22 -28.80 32.85
CA GLU A 97 32.79 -29.28 34.11
C GLU A 97 31.75 -29.37 35.24
N GLU A 98 30.88 -28.37 35.35
CA GLU A 98 29.81 -28.30 36.35
C GLU A 98 28.82 -29.45 36.14
N ARG A 99 28.32 -29.67 34.92
CA ARG A 99 27.44 -30.81 34.62
C ARG A 99 28.12 -32.16 34.77
N ALA A 100 29.39 -32.28 34.36
CA ALA A 100 30.14 -33.52 34.54
C ALA A 100 30.24 -33.89 36.03
N LYS A 101 30.47 -32.90 36.90
CA LYS A 101 30.53 -33.11 38.36
C LYS A 101 29.16 -33.34 38.98
N GLU A 102 28.17 -32.52 38.67
CA GLU A 102 26.88 -32.52 39.36
C GLU A 102 25.89 -33.55 38.81
N GLU A 103 25.81 -33.70 37.48
CA GLU A 103 24.84 -34.61 36.85
C GLU A 103 25.41 -36.01 36.65
N LEU A 104 26.70 -36.11 36.31
CA LEU A 104 27.35 -37.37 35.97
C LEU A 104 28.23 -37.93 37.10
N ASN A 105 28.37 -37.23 38.23
CA ASN A 105 29.28 -37.57 39.32
C ASN A 105 30.72 -37.88 38.84
N MET A 106 31.15 -37.21 37.78
CA MET A 106 32.52 -37.31 37.27
C MET A 106 33.42 -36.36 38.06
N ASP A 107 34.57 -36.86 38.50
CA ASP A 107 35.62 -36.04 39.10
C ASP A 107 36.95 -36.31 38.40
N TYR A 108 37.90 -35.39 38.57
CA TYR A 108 39.24 -35.56 38.04
C TYR A 108 39.90 -36.82 38.63
N PRO A 109 40.58 -37.64 37.81
CA PRO A 109 41.22 -38.87 38.28
C PRO A 109 42.30 -38.55 39.31
N LYS A 110 42.34 -39.36 40.38
CA LYS A 110 43.39 -39.26 41.40
C LYS A 110 44.74 -39.70 40.84
N GLN A 111 45.84 -39.24 41.41
CA GLN A 111 47.20 -39.57 40.94
C GLN A 111 47.46 -41.07 40.77
N ASN A 112 46.89 -41.91 41.65
CA ASN A 112 47.02 -43.37 41.58
C ASN A 112 46.19 -44.03 40.46
N GLN A 113 45.26 -43.30 39.83
CA GLN A 113 44.45 -43.76 38.70
C GLN A 113 45.05 -43.35 37.34
N ILE A 114 46.09 -42.50 37.35
CA ILE A 114 46.74 -42.01 36.13
C ILE A 114 47.96 -42.89 35.83
N ARG A 115 48.00 -43.48 34.63
CA ARG A 115 49.14 -44.28 34.15
C ARG A 115 49.70 -43.67 32.86
N TYR A 116 50.95 -43.24 32.91
CA TYR A 116 51.67 -42.77 31.72
C TYR A 116 52.17 -43.96 30.93
N ILE A 117 51.99 -43.91 29.60
CA ILE A 117 52.47 -44.92 28.68
C ILE A 117 53.56 -44.25 27.85
N GLU A 118 54.76 -44.82 27.83
CA GLU A 118 55.83 -44.36 26.96
C GLU A 118 55.54 -44.85 25.54
N VAL A 119 55.60 -43.93 24.58
CA VAL A 119 55.46 -44.24 23.16
C VAL A 119 56.87 -44.22 22.57
N ASP A 120 57.36 -45.39 22.16
CA ASP A 120 58.61 -45.50 21.42
C ASP A 120 58.52 -44.65 20.16
N SER A 121 59.54 -43.79 19.96
CA SER A 121 59.63 -42.80 18.87
C SER A 121 59.91 -43.44 17.51
#